data_AF-A0A497K1N3-F1
#
_entry.id   AF-A0A497K1N3-F1
#
_cell.length_a   1.000
_cell.length_b   1.000
_cell.length_c   1.000
_cell.angle_alpha   90.00
_cell.angle_beta   90.00
_cell.angle_gamma   90.00
#
_symmetry.space_group_name_H-M   'P 1'
#
loop_
_entity.id
_entity.type
_entity.pdbx_description
1 polymer ?
#
loop_
_entity_poly.entity_id
_entity_poly.type
_entity_poly.pdbx_seq_one_letter_code
_entity_poly.pdbx_strand_id
1 'polypeptide(L)'
;MSEPQPAFKLWLEIEDGYVFGPGVYNLLIAIERTGTLKEASQQLGMSYRYAWGLIKKAEEKLGESLIVASKGGRLGGGSSTITETGAKYIKDFERIQDQLHEFRDSLRVEGTVLRIDGNEVVVSFDSNVFLVKGDKVRLTKA
;
A
#
# COMPACT_ATOMS: atom_id res chain seq x y z
N MET A 1 2.03 -26.17 7.98
CA MET A 1 2.89 -24.98 7.81
C MET A 1 2.37 -24.22 6.61
N SER A 2 2.11 -22.93 6.74
CA SER A 2 1.59 -22.11 5.64
C SER A 2 2.66 -21.97 4.54
N GLU A 3 2.29 -22.14 3.28
CA GLU A 3 3.21 -21.88 2.17
C GLU A 3 3.58 -20.39 2.12
N PRO A 4 4.85 -20.03 1.89
CA PRO A 4 5.28 -18.64 1.78
C PRO A 4 4.58 -17.97 0.59
N GLN A 5 4.04 -16.76 0.82
CA GLN A 5 3.41 -15.95 -0.23
C GLN A 5 4.32 -14.78 -0.63
N PRO A 6 4.25 -14.31 -1.89
CA PRO A 6 4.90 -13.07 -2.29
C PRO A 6 4.39 -11.89 -1.47
N ALA A 7 5.31 -11.05 -1.00
CA ALA A 7 5.02 -9.82 -0.29
C ALA A 7 5.70 -8.65 -1.01
N PHE A 8 4.98 -7.54 -1.14
CA PHE A 8 5.46 -6.34 -1.81
C PHE A 8 5.62 -5.20 -0.80
N LYS A 9 6.67 -4.41 -0.98
CA LYS A 9 6.82 -3.11 -0.33
C LYS A 9 6.60 -2.04 -1.40
N LEU A 10 5.67 -1.14 -1.15
CA LEU A 10 5.37 -0.03 -2.05
C LEU A 10 5.86 1.28 -1.45
N TRP A 11 6.56 2.07 -2.24
CA TRP A 11 6.83 3.48 -1.98
C TRP A 11 6.94 4.23 -3.31
N LEU A 12 6.72 5.55 -3.26
CA LEU A 12 6.82 6.46 -4.38
C LEU A 12 8.09 7.29 -4.25
N GLU A 13 8.80 7.43 -5.36
CA GLU A 13 10.01 8.24 -5.48
C GLU A 13 9.86 9.23 -6.63
N ILE A 14 10.61 10.32 -6.53
CA ILE A 14 10.92 11.21 -7.65
C ILE A 14 12.43 11.11 -7.91
N GLU A 15 12.97 11.90 -8.85
CA GLU A 15 14.42 11.90 -9.15
C GLU A 15 15.28 12.08 -7.89
N ASP A 16 14.83 12.88 -6.93
CA ASP A 16 15.49 13.12 -5.64
C ASP A 16 15.25 12.02 -4.57
N GLY A 17 14.67 10.88 -4.94
CA GLY A 17 14.44 9.69 -4.12
C GLY A 17 13.09 9.66 -3.38
N TYR A 18 12.99 8.85 -2.30
CA TYR A 18 11.75 8.62 -1.51
C TYR A 18 10.94 9.88 -1.20
N VAL A 19 9.63 9.81 -1.47
CA VAL A 19 8.66 10.87 -1.21
C VAL A 19 7.50 10.38 -0.36
N PHE A 20 6.89 9.26 -0.73
CA PHE A 20 5.66 8.78 -0.13
C PHE A 20 5.69 7.26 0.04
N GLY A 21 5.07 6.75 1.09
CA GLY A 21 5.04 5.32 1.38
C GLY A 21 4.33 5.06 2.70
N PRO A 22 4.50 3.88 3.32
CA PRO A 22 3.71 3.47 4.47
C PRO A 22 3.78 4.46 5.65
N GLY A 23 4.93 5.09 5.87
CA GLY A 23 5.09 6.07 6.95
C GLY A 23 4.24 7.32 6.75
N VAL A 24 4.36 7.98 5.59
CA VAL A 24 3.58 9.19 5.27
C VAL A 24 2.09 8.84 5.14
N TYR A 25 1.76 7.75 4.45
CA TYR A 25 0.40 7.25 4.31
C TYR A 25 -0.28 7.04 5.67
N ASN A 26 0.33 6.26 6.57
CA ASN A 26 -0.23 5.99 7.89
C ASN A 26 -0.41 7.26 8.72
N LEU A 27 0.50 8.23 8.60
CA LEU A 27 0.35 9.53 9.26
C LEU A 27 -0.85 10.29 8.73
N LEU A 28 -1.05 10.38 7.42
CA LEU A 28 -2.19 11.10 6.85
C LEU A 28 -3.52 10.46 7.27
N ILE A 29 -3.62 9.13 7.22
CA ILE A 29 -4.80 8.39 7.70
C ILE A 29 -5.04 8.64 9.19
N ALA A 30 -3.99 8.60 10.02
CA ALA A 30 -4.12 8.85 11.45
C ALA A 30 -4.50 10.31 11.75
N ILE A 31 -4.01 11.28 10.97
CA ILE A 31 -4.39 12.69 11.07
C ILE A 31 -5.86 12.90 10.71
N GLU A 32 -6.34 12.26 9.63
CA GLU A 32 -7.75 12.31 9.26
C GLU A 32 -8.67 11.80 10.38
N ARG A 33 -8.23 10.75 11.09
CA ARG A 33 -8.98 10.14 12.21
C ARG A 33 -8.90 10.93 13.52
N THR A 34 -7.74 11.51 13.83
CA THR A 34 -7.49 12.15 15.14
C THR A 34 -7.65 13.67 15.11
N GLY A 35 -7.50 14.30 13.94
CA GLY A 35 -7.56 15.75 13.78
C GLY A 35 -6.29 16.49 14.24
N THR A 36 -5.26 15.80 14.73
CA THR A 36 -3.99 16.41 15.15
C THR A 36 -2.79 15.53 14.81
N LEU A 37 -1.68 16.12 14.35
CA LEU A 37 -0.45 15.36 14.12
C LEU A 37 0.11 14.74 15.41
N LYS A 38 -0.11 15.41 16.54
CA LYS A 38 0.36 14.92 17.84
C LYS A 38 -0.27 13.57 18.19
N GLU A 39 -1.60 13.48 18.16
CA GLU A 39 -2.30 12.23 18.47
C GLU A 39 -2.04 11.16 17.42
N ALA A 40 -2.00 11.54 16.13
CA ALA A 40 -1.59 10.64 15.05
C ALA A 40 -0.20 10.02 15.31
N SER A 41 0.79 10.85 15.69
CA SER A 41 2.14 10.36 15.99
C SER A 41 2.16 9.42 17.20
N GLN A 42 1.38 9.71 18.24
CA GLN A 42 1.26 8.84 19.42
C GLN A 42 0.60 7.50 19.08
N GLN A 43 -0.46 7.51 18.28
CA GLN A 43 -1.15 6.30 17.82
C GLN A 43 -0.22 5.38 17.01
N LEU A 44 0.70 5.97 16.24
CA LEU A 44 1.67 5.24 15.42
C LEU A 44 2.98 4.91 16.16
N GLY A 45 3.09 5.22 17.46
CA GLY A 45 4.32 4.99 18.23
C GLY A 45 5.51 5.85 17.76
N MET A 46 5.25 6.96 17.08
CA MET A 46 6.25 7.88 16.56
C MET A 46 6.44 9.07 17.51
N SER A 47 7.67 9.58 17.61
CA SER A 47 7.86 10.90 18.22
C SER A 47 7.23 11.97 17.33
N TYR A 48 6.63 13.00 17.93
CA TYR A 48 6.06 14.13 17.19
C TYR A 48 7.07 14.76 16.22
N ARG A 49 8.33 14.92 16.65
CA ARG A 49 9.41 15.48 15.81
C ARG A 49 9.67 14.62 14.58
N TYR A 50 9.66 13.31 14.73
CA TYR A 50 9.84 12.39 13.61
C TYR A 50 8.66 12.47 12.64
N ALA A 51 7.43 12.42 13.14
CA ALA A 51 6.21 12.52 12.33
C ALA A 51 6.16 13.85 11.53
N TRP A 52 6.47 14.97 12.19
CA TRP A 52 6.53 16.28 11.54
C TRP A 52 7.62 16.33 10.46
N GLY A 53 8.82 15.82 10.76
CA GLY A 53 9.92 15.77 9.79
C GLY A 53 9.61 14.88 8.58
N LEU A 54 8.89 13.78 8.79
CA LEU A 54 8.50 12.87 7.72
C LEU A 54 7.53 13.53 6.73
N ILE A 55 6.49 14.20 7.24
CA ILE A 55 5.56 14.95 6.39
C ILE A 55 6.28 16.13 5.71
N LYS A 56 7.08 16.91 6.43
CA LYS A 56 7.76 18.07 5.82
C LYS A 56 8.70 17.66 4.69
N LYS A 57 9.47 16.59 4.88
CA LYS A 57 10.35 16.08 3.82
C LYS A 57 9.56 15.61 2.59
N ALA A 58 8.39 15.00 2.79
CA ALA A 58 7.52 14.61 1.70
C ALA A 58 6.97 15.84 0.96
N GLU A 59 6.44 16.82 1.69
CA GLU A 59 5.91 18.08 1.12
C GLU A 59 6.97 18.89 0.36
N GLU A 60 8.19 18.98 0.91
CA GLU A 60 9.32 19.67 0.27
C GLU A 60 9.67 19.06 -1.09
N LYS A 61 9.68 17.73 -1.17
CA LYS A 61 9.97 17.02 -2.42
C LYS A 61 8.81 17.09 -3.42
N LEU A 62 7.57 17.09 -2.93
CA LEU A 62 6.39 17.19 -3.77
C LEU A 62 6.14 18.62 -4.28
N GLY A 63 6.67 19.63 -3.58
CA GLY A 63 6.30 21.02 -3.84
C GLY A 63 4.86 21.35 -3.46
N GLU A 64 4.18 20.46 -2.74
CA GLU A 64 2.77 20.58 -2.36
C GLU A 64 2.57 20.23 -0.88
N SER A 65 1.61 20.88 -0.22
CA SER A 65 1.26 20.55 1.17
C SER A 65 0.34 19.34 1.20
N LEU A 66 0.66 18.36 2.05
CA LEU A 66 -0.15 17.17 2.33
C LEU A 66 -1.08 17.41 3.54
N ILE A 67 -0.71 18.32 4.44
CA ILE A 67 -1.54 18.74 5.57
C ILE A 67 -1.58 20.26 5.71
N VAL A 68 -2.66 20.75 6.32
CA VAL A 68 -2.73 22.08 6.91
C VAL A 68 -2.66 21.93 8.42
N ALA A 69 -1.74 22.65 9.06
CA ALA A 69 -1.57 22.62 10.51
C ALA A 69 -1.79 24.00 11.12
N SER A 70 -2.59 24.07 12.19
CA SER A 70 -2.76 25.28 13.00
C SER A 70 -2.01 25.14 14.32
N LYS A 71 -1.36 26.23 14.77
CA LYS A 71 -0.79 26.26 16.12
C LYS A 71 -1.90 26.49 17.13
N GLY A 72 -1.96 25.66 18.17
CA GLY A 72 -2.82 25.92 19.32
C GLY A 72 -2.34 27.15 20.07
N GLY A 73 -3.27 28.02 20.47
CA GLY A 73 -2.98 29.20 21.27
C GLY A 73 -2.60 28.85 22.72
N ARG A 74 -2.66 29.86 23.61
CA ARG A 74 -2.26 29.76 25.03
C ARG A 74 -2.99 28.66 25.83
N LEU A 75 -4.12 28.15 25.34
CA LEU A 75 -4.92 27.06 25.93
C LEU A 75 -4.60 25.66 25.33
N GLY A 76 -3.67 25.56 24.37
CA GLY A 76 -3.37 24.33 23.62
C GLY A 76 -4.33 24.11 22.44
N GLY A 77 -4.25 22.93 21.79
CA GLY A 77 -5.24 22.49 20.80
C GLY A 77 -4.92 22.81 19.32
N GLY A 78 -3.67 22.69 18.88
CA GLY A 78 -3.36 22.79 17.45
C GLY A 78 -4.05 21.68 16.65
N SER A 79 -4.53 21.99 15.45
CA SER A 79 -5.15 21.02 14.54
C SER A 79 -4.22 20.64 13.39
N SER A 80 -4.45 19.48 12.81
CA SER A 80 -3.85 19.06 11.55
C SER A 80 -4.92 18.38 10.72
N THR A 81 -5.15 18.84 9.51
CA THR A 81 -6.10 18.24 8.56
C THR A 81 -5.39 17.95 7.26
N ILE A 82 -5.74 16.85 6.59
CA ILE A 82 -5.18 16.56 5.27
C ILE A 82 -5.67 17.60 4.25
N THR A 83 -4.83 17.92 3.27
CA THR A 83 -5.22 18.73 2.11
C THR A 83 -5.92 17.86 1.07
N GLU A 84 -6.50 18.49 0.04
CA GLU A 84 -6.99 17.77 -1.15
C GLU A 84 -5.87 16.96 -1.83
N THR A 85 -4.67 17.55 -1.93
CA THR A 85 -3.47 16.84 -2.41
C THR A 85 -3.13 15.63 -1.53
N GLY A 86 -3.15 15.79 -0.20
CA GLY A 86 -2.94 14.68 0.73
C GLY A 86 -3.94 13.54 0.53
N ALA A 87 -5.23 13.88 0.38
CA ALA A 87 -6.28 12.91 0.08
C ALA A 87 -6.08 12.23 -1.29
N LYS A 88 -5.60 12.96 -2.30
CA LYS A 88 -5.26 12.39 -3.61
C LYS A 88 -4.13 11.36 -3.50
N TYR A 89 -3.04 11.68 -2.78
CA TYR A 89 -1.93 10.73 -2.58
C TYR A 89 -2.34 9.48 -1.80
N ILE A 90 -3.22 9.62 -0.80
CA ILE A 90 -3.84 8.48 -0.11
C ILE A 90 -4.52 7.56 -1.13
N LYS A 91 -5.46 8.10 -1.92
CA LYS A 91 -6.22 7.32 -2.91
C LYS A 91 -5.35 6.68 -3.98
N ASP A 92 -4.36 7.41 -4.49
CA ASP A 92 -3.43 6.88 -5.48
C ASP A 92 -2.59 5.74 -4.90
N PHE A 93 -2.14 5.87 -3.64
CA PHE A 93 -1.37 4.84 -2.96
C PHE A 93 -2.22 3.59 -2.71
N GLU A 94 -3.44 3.74 -2.19
CA GLU A 94 -4.41 2.65 -1.99
C GLU A 94 -4.69 1.90 -3.30
N ARG A 95 -4.97 2.62 -4.39
CA ARG A 95 -5.21 2.03 -5.70
C ARG A 95 -4.05 1.17 -6.18
N ILE A 96 -2.80 1.60 -5.96
CA ILE A 96 -1.62 0.83 -6.36
C ILE A 96 -1.45 -0.39 -5.44
N GLN A 97 -1.70 -0.26 -4.14
CA GLN A 97 -1.68 -1.40 -3.22
C GLN A 97 -2.69 -2.46 -3.61
N ASP A 98 -3.91 -2.05 -3.98
CA ASP A 98 -4.97 -2.96 -4.43
C ASP A 98 -4.56 -3.69 -5.71
N GLN A 99 -3.99 -2.99 -6.70
CA GLN A 99 -3.46 -3.61 -7.91
C GLN A 99 -2.33 -4.62 -7.63
N LEU A 100 -1.46 -4.34 -6.67
CA LEU A 100 -0.42 -5.28 -6.25
C LEU A 100 -0.99 -6.49 -5.51
N HIS A 101 -2.07 -6.31 -4.74
CA HIS A 101 -2.78 -7.41 -4.09
C HIS A 101 -3.49 -8.29 -5.13
N GLU A 102 -4.18 -7.70 -6.10
CA GLU A 102 -4.80 -8.44 -7.20
C GLU A 102 -3.74 -9.19 -8.03
N PHE A 103 -2.61 -8.54 -8.32
CA PHE A 103 -1.50 -9.21 -8.98
C PHE A 103 -0.98 -10.39 -8.17
N ARG A 104 -0.76 -10.22 -6.86
CA ARG A 104 -0.35 -11.31 -5.96
C ARG A 104 -1.32 -12.48 -6.03
N ASP A 105 -2.61 -12.19 -5.96
CA ASP A 105 -3.65 -13.21 -5.91
C ASP A 105 -3.78 -13.92 -7.27
N SER A 106 -3.51 -13.22 -8.38
CA SER A 106 -3.43 -13.82 -9.73
C SER A 106 -2.21 -14.75 -9.94
N LEU A 107 -1.20 -14.71 -9.06
CA LEU A 107 -0.06 -15.64 -9.15
C LEU A 107 -0.45 -17.07 -8.73
N ARG A 108 -1.64 -17.25 -8.14
CA ARG A 108 -2.24 -18.54 -7.87
C ARG A 108 -3.49 -18.67 -8.71
N VAL A 109 -3.56 -19.78 -9.44
CA VAL A 109 -4.72 -20.11 -10.25
C VAL A 109 -5.18 -21.49 -9.79
N GLU A 110 -6.45 -21.58 -9.38
CA GLU A 110 -7.06 -22.85 -9.09
C GLU A 110 -7.73 -23.40 -10.35
N GLY A 111 -7.74 -24.72 -10.47
CA GLY A 111 -8.35 -25.37 -11.61
C GLY A 111 -8.81 -26.77 -11.27
N THR A 112 -9.83 -27.21 -11.98
CA THR A 112 -10.35 -28.57 -11.87
C THR A 112 -9.78 -29.40 -13.02
N VAL A 113 -9.17 -30.54 -12.69
CA VAL A 113 -8.81 -31.55 -13.70
C VAL A 113 -10.11 -32.16 -14.21
N LEU A 114 -10.44 -31.89 -15.47
CA LEU A 114 -11.65 -32.39 -16.10
C LEU A 114 -11.46 -33.82 -16.62
N ARG A 115 -10.29 -34.12 -17.16
CA ARG A 115 -9.96 -35.43 -17.76
C ARG A 115 -8.46 -35.67 -17.80
N ILE A 116 -8.08 -36.95 -17.73
CA ILE A 116 -6.73 -37.45 -17.93
C ILE A 116 -6.77 -38.54 -19.00
N ASP A 117 -6.08 -38.32 -20.12
CA ASP A 117 -6.00 -39.24 -21.25
C ASP A 117 -4.54 -39.53 -21.61
N GLY A 118 -3.99 -40.63 -21.08
CA GLY A 118 -2.58 -40.98 -21.28
C GLY A 118 -1.65 -39.88 -20.76
N ASN A 119 -1.01 -39.15 -21.68
CA ASN A 119 -0.07 -38.06 -21.38
C ASN A 119 -0.70 -36.66 -21.46
N GLU A 120 -2.00 -36.57 -21.72
CA GLU A 120 -2.73 -35.30 -21.77
C GLU A 120 -3.58 -35.10 -20.51
N VAL A 121 -3.48 -33.90 -19.94
CA VAL A 121 -4.33 -33.47 -18.82
C VAL A 121 -5.11 -32.24 -19.28
N VAL A 122 -6.45 -32.31 -19.17
CA VAL A 122 -7.34 -31.18 -19.45
C VAL A 122 -7.74 -30.54 -18.12
N VAL A 123 -7.36 -29.28 -17.92
CA VAL A 123 -7.68 -28.50 -16.72
C VAL A 123 -8.56 -27.31 -17.12
N SER A 124 -9.64 -27.10 -16.38
CA SER A 124 -10.40 -25.85 -16.43
C SER A 124 -9.97 -24.98 -15.26
N PHE A 125 -9.51 -23.77 -15.56
CA PHE A 125 -9.13 -22.81 -14.53
C PHE A 125 -10.31 -21.91 -14.18
N ASP A 126 -10.32 -21.44 -12.93
CA ASP A 126 -11.30 -20.46 -12.43
C ASP A 126 -11.08 -19.04 -12.96
N SER A 127 -9.93 -18.80 -13.57
CA SER A 127 -9.45 -17.52 -14.04
C SER A 127 -8.58 -17.69 -15.30
N ASN A 128 -8.30 -16.58 -15.98
CA ASN A 128 -7.47 -16.60 -17.19
C ASN A 128 -6.02 -16.96 -16.84
N VAL A 129 -5.48 -17.97 -17.52
CA VAL A 129 -4.07 -18.38 -17.37
C VAL A 129 -3.33 -18.15 -18.68
N PHE A 130 -2.23 -17.41 -18.61
CA PHE A 130 -1.30 -17.24 -19.73
C PHE A 130 -0.07 -18.10 -19.47
N LEU A 131 0.12 -19.14 -20.28
CA LEU A 131 1.30 -20.02 -20.23
C LEU A 131 2.11 -19.85 -21.52
N VAL A 132 3.43 -19.79 -21.40
CA VAL A 132 4.36 -19.81 -22.52
C VAL A 132 5.16 -21.12 -22.55
N LYS A 133 5.71 -21.47 -23.72
CA LYS A 133 6.53 -22.68 -23.88
C LYS A 133 7.75 -22.60 -22.95
N GLY A 134 7.84 -23.51 -21.99
CA GLY A 134 8.92 -23.59 -21.00
C GLY A 134 8.46 -23.37 -19.56
N ASP A 135 7.24 -22.86 -19.36
CA ASP A 135 6.65 -22.72 -18.03
C ASP A 135 6.45 -24.08 -17.38
N LYS A 136 6.74 -24.16 -16.07
CA LYS A 136 6.54 -25.36 -15.28
C LYS A 136 5.24 -25.24 -14.51
N VAL A 137 4.25 -26.05 -14.88
CA VAL A 137 3.01 -26.19 -14.12
C VAL A 137 3.17 -27.31 -13.10
N ARG A 138 2.85 -27.04 -11.83
CA ARG A 138 2.83 -28.05 -10.76
C ARG A 138 1.38 -28.26 -10.34
N LEU A 139 0.87 -29.47 -10.51
CA LEU A 139 -0.41 -29.89 -9.95
C LEU A 139 -0.16 -30.46 -8.55
N THR A 140 -0.76 -29.86 -7.53
CA THR A 140 -0.73 -30.37 -6.15
C THR A 140 -2.10 -30.91 -5.79
N LYS A 141 -2.13 -32.01 -5.03
CA LYS A 141 -3.37 -32.50 -4.43
C LYS A 141 -3.68 -31.61 -3.22
N ALA A 142 -4.90 -31.06 -3.17
CA ALA A 142 -5.40 -30.33 -2.01
C ALA A 142 -5.45 -31.22 -0.76
#